data_AF-A0A7C6SMQ7-F1
#
_entry.id   AF-A0A7C6SMQ7-F1
#
_cell.length_a   1.000
_cell.length_b   1.000
_cell.length_c   1.000
_cell.angle_alpha   90.00
_cell.angle_beta   90.00
_cell.angle_gamma   90.00
#
_symmetry.space_group_name_H-M   'P 1'
#
loop_
_entity.id
_entity.type
_entity.pdbx_description
1 polymer ?
#
loop_
_entity_poly.entity_id
_entity_poly.type
_entity_poly.pdbx_seq_one_letter_code
_entity_poly.pdbx_strand_id
1 'polypeptide(L)'
;RLPGFPIVLHGASSVIPEYVEMINKYGGEMPGAQGVPEEMLRKAASMAVCKINIDSDLRLAMTGSIRKYFAENPSHFDPRQYLGPARIAIKELVKNKIINVLGCDGKA
;
A
#
# COMPACT_ATOMS: atom_id res chain seq x y z
N ARG A 1 -16.11 -22.50 3.32
CA ARG A 1 -16.43 -21.88 2.01
C ARG A 1 -17.95 -21.84 1.89
N LEU A 2 -18.54 -20.73 1.45
CA LEU A 2 -19.98 -20.64 1.15
C LEU A 2 -20.13 -20.85 -0.38
N PRO A 3 -20.65 -22.00 -0.84
CA PRO A 3 -20.73 -22.29 -2.27
C PRO A 3 -21.52 -21.20 -3.03
N GLY A 4 -20.99 -20.73 -4.15
CA GLY A 4 -21.65 -19.74 -5.01
C GLY A 4 -21.51 -18.28 -4.58
N PHE A 5 -20.87 -17.97 -3.44
CA PHE A 5 -20.72 -16.60 -2.95
C PHE A 5 -19.24 -16.17 -2.86
N PRO A 6 -18.82 -15.10 -3.56
CA PRO A 6 -17.49 -14.53 -3.37
C PRO A 6 -17.39 -13.85 -2.01
N ILE A 7 -16.29 -14.08 -1.29
CA ILE A 7 -16.04 -13.44 0.01
C ILE A 7 -15.18 -12.19 -0.19
N VAL A 8 -15.52 -11.11 0.51
CA VAL A 8 -14.79 -9.83 0.49
C VAL A 8 -14.15 -9.58 1.84
N LEU A 9 -12.89 -9.15 1.84
CA LEU A 9 -12.15 -8.76 3.04
C LEU A 9 -11.98 -7.24 3.09
N HIS A 10 -12.42 -6.63 4.19
CA HIS A 10 -12.26 -5.20 4.49
C HIS A 10 -11.17 -4.98 5.54
N GLY A 11 -10.65 -3.75 5.65
CA GLY A 11 -9.64 -3.41 6.66
C GLY A 11 -8.32 -4.18 6.51
N ALA A 12 -7.92 -4.50 5.27
CA ALA A 12 -6.89 -5.49 4.97
C ALA A 12 -5.57 -4.88 4.49
N SER A 13 -5.34 -3.58 4.76
CA SER A 13 -4.04 -2.96 4.49
C SER A 13 -2.97 -3.52 5.42
N SER A 14 -1.76 -3.69 4.89
CA SER A 14 -0.64 -4.28 5.64
C SER A 14 0.12 -3.26 6.47
N VAL A 15 -0.05 -1.97 6.20
CA VAL A 15 0.61 -0.86 6.88
C VAL A 15 2.12 -1.08 6.86
N ILE A 16 2.69 -0.96 5.66
CA ILE A 16 4.10 -1.30 5.38
C ILE A 16 5.03 -0.42 6.24
N PRO A 17 5.90 -1.02 7.10
CA PRO A 17 6.74 -0.27 8.03
C PRO A 17 7.62 0.79 7.37
N GLU A 18 8.17 0.50 6.19
CA GLU A 18 9.01 1.44 5.42
C GLU A 18 8.32 2.79 5.21
N TYR A 19 7.03 2.81 4.84
CA TYR A 19 6.31 4.07 4.61
C TYR A 19 5.93 4.76 5.93
N VAL A 20 5.65 4.00 6.99
CA VAL A 20 5.41 4.56 8.32
C VAL A 20 6.66 5.28 8.83
N GLU A 21 7.82 4.61 8.74
CA GLU A 21 9.12 5.17 9.11
C GLU A 21 9.47 6.38 8.25
N MET A 22 9.23 6.31 6.94
CA MET A 22 9.43 7.44 6.03
C MET A 22 8.57 8.64 6.44
N ILE A 23 7.28 8.45 6.74
CA ILE A 23 6.40 9.53 7.19
C ILE A 23 6.91 10.13 8.50
N ASN A 24 7.25 9.29 9.48
CA ASN A 24 7.76 9.74 10.77
C ASN A 24 9.06 10.53 10.63
N LYS A 25 9.97 10.08 9.75
CA LYS A 25 11.24 10.75 9.47
C LYS A 25 11.05 12.13 8.84
N TYR A 26 10.06 12.30 7.96
CA TYR A 26 9.84 13.53 7.20
C TYR A 26 8.62 14.32 7.72
N GLY A 27 8.53 14.47 9.04
CA GLY A 27 7.63 15.42 9.71
C GLY A 27 6.17 14.97 9.83
N GLY A 28 5.90 13.68 9.76
CA GLY A 28 4.63 13.08 10.16
C GLY A 28 4.74 12.37 11.51
N GLU A 29 3.61 11.91 12.04
CA GLU A 29 3.54 11.15 13.28
C GLU A 29 2.48 10.05 13.12
N MET A 30 2.89 8.79 13.23
CA MET A 30 2.06 7.61 13.00
C MET A 30 2.13 6.64 14.19
N PRO A 31 1.67 7.02 15.39
CA PRO A 31 1.78 6.18 16.57
C PRO A 31 0.84 4.98 16.45
N GLY A 32 1.35 3.78 16.75
CA GLY A 32 0.54 2.55 16.77
C GLY A 32 0.03 2.08 15.41
N ALA A 33 0.57 2.59 14.30
CA ALA A 33 0.22 2.13 12.97
C ALA A 33 0.58 0.64 12.80
N GLN A 34 -0.44 -0.21 12.67
CA GLN A 34 -0.32 -1.64 12.46
C GLN A 34 -1.29 -2.10 11.38
N GLY A 35 -0.91 -3.12 10.63
CA GLY A 35 -1.72 -3.68 9.56
C GLY A 35 -1.70 -5.19 9.56
N VAL A 36 -2.40 -5.75 8.58
CA VAL A 36 -2.54 -7.20 8.44
C VAL A 36 -1.30 -7.78 7.77
N PRO A 37 -0.63 -8.79 8.36
CA PRO A 37 0.52 -9.43 7.75
C PRO A 37 0.21 -9.98 6.35
N GLU A 38 1.09 -9.75 5.38
CA GLU A 38 0.86 -10.10 3.98
C GLU A 38 0.67 -11.61 3.78
N GLU A 39 1.32 -12.45 4.59
CA GLU A 39 1.14 -13.90 4.57
C GLU A 39 -0.28 -14.33 4.96
N MET A 40 -0.95 -13.58 5.86
CA MET A 40 -2.34 -13.84 6.22
C MET A 40 -3.28 -13.46 5.07
N LEU A 41 -3.00 -12.35 4.38
CA LEU A 41 -3.75 -11.94 3.19
C LEU A 41 -3.57 -12.94 2.05
N ARG A 42 -2.36 -13.44 1.83
CA ARG A 42 -2.06 -14.49 0.85
C ARG A 42 -2.81 -15.78 1.15
N LYS A 43 -2.83 -16.18 2.42
CA LYS A 43 -3.61 -17.34 2.88
C LYS A 43 -5.12 -17.12 2.69
N ALA A 44 -5.63 -15.93 2.96
CA ALA A 44 -7.05 -15.61 2.75
C ALA A 44 -7.43 -15.68 1.25
N ALA A 45 -6.57 -15.14 0.37
CA ALA A 45 -6.76 -15.14 -1.08
C ALA A 45 -6.77 -16.56 -1.67
N SER A 46 -6.00 -17.51 -1.13
CA SER A 46 -6.03 -18.90 -1.59
C SER A 46 -7.28 -19.69 -1.13
N MET A 47 -8.07 -19.11 -0.21
CA MET A 47 -9.25 -19.77 0.38
C MET A 47 -10.55 -19.43 -0.34
N ALA A 48 -11.35 -18.51 0.23
CA ALA A 48 -12.67 -18.14 -0.29
C ALA A 48 -12.76 -16.65 -0.63
N VAL A 49 -11.73 -15.88 -0.27
CA VAL A 49 -11.70 -14.42 -0.46
C VAL A 49 -11.34 -14.13 -1.90
N CYS A 50 -12.25 -13.45 -2.60
CA CYS A 50 -12.09 -13.07 -4.01
C CYS A 50 -11.80 -11.58 -4.17
N LYS A 51 -11.95 -10.78 -3.10
CA LYS A 51 -11.70 -9.34 -3.10
C LYS A 51 -11.12 -8.90 -1.77
N ILE A 52 -10.00 -8.18 -1.80
CA ILE A 52 -9.33 -7.61 -0.63
C ILE A 52 -9.25 -6.10 -0.81
N ASN A 53 -9.81 -5.33 0.13
CA ASN A 53 -9.73 -3.88 0.08
C ASN A 53 -8.39 -3.39 0.65
N ILE A 54 -7.66 -2.60 -0.13
CA ILE A 54 -6.37 -1.99 0.25
C ILE A 54 -6.45 -0.51 -0.07
N ASP A 55 -6.29 0.35 0.94
CA ASP A 55 -6.31 1.81 0.77
C ASP A 55 -5.21 2.49 1.61
N SER A 56 -5.13 2.17 2.91
CA SER A 56 -4.12 2.77 3.81
C SER A 56 -2.70 2.62 3.27
N ASP A 57 -2.35 1.47 2.69
CA ASP A 57 -1.04 1.23 2.06
C ASP A 57 -0.76 2.23 0.93
N LEU A 58 -1.75 2.54 0.09
CA LEU A 58 -1.63 3.49 -1.02
C LEU A 58 -1.41 4.91 -0.51
N ARG A 59 -2.19 5.30 0.52
CA ARG A 59 -2.07 6.62 1.15
C ARG A 59 -0.72 6.81 1.83
N LEU A 60 -0.23 5.77 2.51
CA LEU A 60 1.09 5.77 3.15
C LEU A 60 2.20 5.91 2.10
N ALA A 61 2.16 5.13 1.02
CA ALA A 61 3.16 5.21 -0.05
C ALA A 61 3.21 6.59 -0.70
N MET A 62 2.04 7.16 -1.02
CA MET A 62 1.94 8.50 -1.59
C MET A 62 2.45 9.57 -0.62
N THR A 63 1.93 9.57 0.61
CA THR A 63 2.23 10.61 1.60
C THR A 63 3.69 10.57 2.04
N GLY A 64 4.24 9.38 2.31
CA GLY A 64 5.65 9.21 2.64
C GLY A 64 6.55 9.72 1.53
N SER A 65 6.27 9.34 0.28
CA SER A 65 7.04 9.77 -0.88
C SER A 65 7.03 11.29 -1.07
N ILE A 66 5.86 11.92 -0.93
CA ILE A 66 5.71 13.37 -1.07
C ILE A 66 6.44 14.11 0.07
N ARG A 67 6.28 13.66 1.32
CA ARG A 67 6.97 14.25 2.49
C ARG A 67 8.48 14.20 2.33
N LYS A 68 9.02 13.03 1.96
CA LYS A 68 10.44 12.87 1.63
C LYS A 68 10.88 13.83 0.54
N TYR A 69 10.11 13.90 -0.55
CA TYR A 69 10.45 14.76 -1.69
C TYR A 69 10.57 16.23 -1.30
N PHE A 70 9.58 16.76 -0.56
CA PHE A 70 9.60 18.15 -0.11
C PHE A 70 10.75 18.46 0.84
N ALA A 71 11.09 17.52 1.74
CA ALA A 71 12.22 17.70 2.65
C ALA A 71 13.57 17.73 1.91
N GLU A 72 13.73 16.92 0.86
CA GLU A 72 14.97 16.81 0.09
C GLU A 72 15.10 17.85 -1.03
N ASN A 73 13.99 18.47 -1.45
CA ASN A 73 13.94 19.39 -2.59
C ASN A 73 13.14 20.67 -2.28
N PRO A 74 13.59 21.52 -1.33
CA PRO A 74 12.79 22.66 -0.84
C PRO A 74 12.51 23.75 -1.89
N SER A 75 13.29 23.81 -2.97
CA SER A 75 13.08 24.76 -4.08
C SER A 75 12.09 24.27 -5.14
N HIS A 76 11.72 22.98 -5.11
CA HIS A 76 10.83 22.40 -6.10
C HIS A 76 9.36 22.67 -5.76
N PHE A 77 8.61 23.17 -6.73
CA PHE A 77 7.19 23.50 -6.58
C PHE A 77 6.29 22.84 -7.63
N ASP A 78 6.88 22.27 -8.70
CA ASP A 78 6.11 21.68 -9.78
C ASP A 78 5.46 20.36 -9.31
N PRO A 79 4.14 20.21 -9.39
CA PRO A 79 3.45 18.99 -8.97
C PRO A 79 3.97 17.71 -9.60
N ARG A 80 4.45 17.77 -10.83
CA ARG A 80 4.98 16.60 -11.54
C ARG A 80 6.24 16.07 -10.87
N GLN A 81 7.02 16.94 -10.24
CA GLN A 81 8.27 16.61 -9.58
C GLN A 81 8.06 15.73 -8.34
N TYR A 82 7.05 16.03 -7.51
CA TYR A 82 6.75 15.24 -6.30
C TYR A 82 5.66 14.17 -6.52
N LEU A 83 4.70 14.38 -7.43
CA LEU A 83 3.68 13.37 -7.75
C LEU A 83 4.21 12.26 -8.66
N GLY A 84 5.24 12.52 -9.46
CA GLY A 84 5.95 11.52 -10.26
C GLY A 84 6.47 10.35 -9.42
N PRO A 85 7.41 10.58 -8.47
CA PRO A 85 7.93 9.54 -7.61
C PRO A 85 6.85 8.91 -6.71
N ALA A 86 5.89 9.69 -6.19
CA ALA A 86 4.79 9.15 -5.39
C ALA A 86 3.91 8.16 -6.18
N ARG A 87 3.66 8.43 -7.46
CA ARG A 87 2.94 7.52 -8.36
C ARG A 87 3.73 6.24 -8.64
N ILE A 88 5.04 6.35 -8.79
CA ILE A 88 5.93 5.17 -8.95
C ILE A 88 5.87 4.30 -7.70
N ALA A 89 5.96 4.90 -6.51
CA ALA A 89 5.86 4.16 -5.25
C ALA A 89 4.53 3.39 -5.13
N ILE A 90 3.39 4.04 -5.45
CA ILE A 90 2.09 3.36 -5.50
C ILE A 90 2.10 2.21 -6.52
N LYS A 91 2.65 2.43 -7.72
CA LYS A 91 2.68 1.41 -8.78
C LYS A 91 3.45 0.17 -8.33
N GLU A 92 4.63 0.35 -7.76
CA GLU A 92 5.45 -0.77 -7.27
C GLU A 92 4.79 -1.48 -6.08
N LEU A 93 4.15 -0.73 -5.18
CA LEU A 93 3.36 -1.31 -4.09
C LEU A 93 2.22 -2.18 -4.64
N VAL A 94 1.41 -1.65 -5.56
CA VAL A 94 0.28 -2.39 -6.15
C VAL A 94 0.77 -3.62 -6.91
N LYS A 95 1.89 -3.49 -7.65
CA LYS A 95 2.53 -4.62 -8.33
C LYS A 95 2.96 -5.70 -7.34
N ASN A 96 3.61 -5.33 -6.23
CA ASN A 96 3.94 -6.27 -5.16
C ASN A 96 2.69 -6.97 -4.61
N LYS A 97 1.62 -6.19 -4.33
CA LYS A 97 0.35 -6.77 -3.85
C LYS A 97 -0.23 -7.77 -4.85
N ILE A 98 -0.26 -7.45 -6.14
CA ILE A 98 -0.79 -8.35 -7.19
C ILE A 98 -0.02 -9.68 -7.24
N ILE A 99 1.31 -9.60 -7.31
CA ILE A 99 2.17 -10.77 -7.52
C ILE A 99 2.29 -11.60 -6.24
N ASN A 100 2.73 -10.96 -5.15
CA ASN A 100 3.20 -11.65 -3.95
C ASN A 100 2.09 -11.87 -2.91
N VAL A 101 1.10 -10.96 -2.84
CA VAL A 101 0.06 -10.99 -1.79
C VAL A 101 -1.24 -11.62 -2.30
N LEU A 102 -1.84 -11.03 -3.33
CA LEU A 102 -3.15 -11.43 -3.87
C LEU A 102 -3.04 -12.63 -4.81
N GLY A 103 -1.89 -12.81 -5.48
CA GLY A 103 -1.65 -13.94 -6.38
C GLY A 103 -2.50 -13.93 -7.65
N CYS A 104 -2.91 -12.76 -8.09
CA CYS A 104 -3.75 -12.57 -9.27
C CYS A 104 -2.99 -12.13 -10.52
N ASP A 105 -1.66 -12.19 -10.51
CA ASP A 105 -0.82 -11.95 -11.69
C ASP A 105 -1.14 -12.94 -12.83
N GLY A 106 -1.15 -12.43 -14.08
CA GLY A 106 -1.44 -13.23 -15.27
C GLY A 106 -2.88 -13.75 -15.39
N LYS A 107 -3.86 -13.12 -14.73
CA LYS A 107 -5.29 -13.51 -14.73
C LYS A 107 -6.21 -12.54 -15.50
N ALA A 108 -5.64 -11.78 -16.44
CA ALA A 108 -6.36 -10.81 -17.28
C ALA A 108 -7.16 -11.50 -18.40
#